data_AF-A0A6C1QDX9-F1
#
_entry.id   AF-A0A6C1QDX9-F1
#
_cell.length_a   1.000
_cell.length_b   1.000
_cell.length_c   1.000
_cell.angle_alpha   90.00
_cell.angle_beta   90.00
_cell.angle_gamma   90.00
#
_symmetry.space_group_name_H-M   'P 1'
#
loop_
_entity.id
_entity.type
_entity.pdbx_description
1 polymer ?
#
loop_
_entity_poly.entity_id
_entity_poly.type
_entity_poly.pdbx_seq_one_letter_code
_entity_poly.pdbx_strand_id
1 'polypeptide(L)'
;SISKLMELKPVNYDLIPEKLSSDSEAGTRFTDNDIINQMGFLAQDVQKIFPQLVKPLDEESDVLTLGYSGLIPVMIKGMQEQQEIIDRLIQENDELKSANSNLLNQINAIHNKLLQMEKEIAAFDR
;
A
#
# COMPACT_ATOMS: atom_id res chain seq x y z
N SER A 1 -1.99 -6.96 9.58
CA SER A 1 -0.78 -6.61 8.85
C SER A 1 -1.16 -5.99 7.52
N ILE A 2 -0.30 -5.12 7.00
CA ILE A 2 -0.42 -4.44 5.71
C ILE A 2 -0.58 -5.43 4.56
N SER A 3 0.09 -6.59 4.60
CA SER A 3 -0.05 -7.63 3.57
C SER A 3 -1.51 -8.06 3.36
N LYS A 4 -2.27 -8.26 4.45
CA LYS A 4 -3.70 -8.61 4.35
C LYS A 4 -4.54 -7.49 3.75
N LEU A 5 -4.21 -6.22 4.04
CA LEU A 5 -4.90 -5.08 3.43
C LEU A 5 -4.62 -5.00 1.93
N MET A 6 -3.40 -5.32 1.50
CA MET A 6 -3.00 -5.32 0.10
C MET A 6 -3.65 -6.43 -0.73
N GLU A 7 -4.23 -7.45 -0.09
CA GLU A 7 -5.02 -8.48 -0.76
C GLU A 7 -6.44 -8.01 -1.12
N LEU A 8 -6.94 -6.95 -0.48
CA LEU A 8 -8.25 -6.38 -0.77
C LEU A 8 -8.27 -5.69 -2.14
N LYS A 9 -9.32 -5.94 -2.92
CA LYS A 9 -9.50 -5.39 -4.26
C LYS A 9 -10.70 -4.46 -4.27
N PRO A 10 -10.50 -3.13 -4.38
CA PRO A 10 -11.62 -2.22 -4.55
C PRO A 10 -12.29 -2.47 -5.90
N VAL A 11 -13.61 -2.38 -5.93
CA VAL A 11 -14.44 -2.55 -7.11
C VAL A 11 -15.46 -1.43 -7.19
N ASN A 12 -15.86 -1.08 -8.40
CA ASN A 12 -17.02 -0.23 -8.65
C ASN A 12 -18.20 -1.13 -9.01
N TYR A 13 -19.37 -0.86 -8.45
CA TYR A 13 -20.57 -1.64 -8.70
C TYR A 13 -21.83 -0.78 -8.55
N ASP A 14 -22.89 -1.26 -9.18
CA ASP A 14 -24.25 -0.78 -8.93
C ASP A 14 -24.94 -1.79 -8.01
N LEU A 15 -25.69 -1.29 -7.04
CA LEU A 15 -26.51 -2.11 -6.17
C LEU A 15 -27.74 -2.61 -6.92
N ILE A 16 -28.23 -3.78 -6.53
CA ILE A 16 -29.48 -4.37 -7.04
C ILE A 16 -30.54 -4.17 -5.95
N PRO A 17 -31.43 -3.16 -6.07
CA PRO A 17 -32.36 -2.78 -5.00
C PRO A 17 -33.26 -3.92 -4.53
N GLU A 18 -33.68 -4.79 -5.45
CA GLU A 18 -34.55 -5.94 -5.16
C GLU A 18 -33.89 -6.96 -4.22
N LYS A 19 -32.56 -6.97 -4.15
CA LYS A 19 -31.79 -7.82 -3.23
C LYS A 19 -31.56 -7.16 -1.86
N LEU A 20 -31.85 -5.88 -1.71
CA LEU A 20 -31.62 -5.11 -0.48
C LEU A 20 -32.88 -4.92 0.36
N SER A 21 -34.05 -5.27 -0.18
CA SER A 21 -35.34 -5.16 0.49
C SER A 21 -35.90 -6.54 0.80
N SER A 22 -35.55 -7.10 1.95
CA SER A 22 -36.37 -8.14 2.59
C SER A 22 -37.65 -7.46 3.10
N ASP A 23 -38.82 -7.89 2.63
CA ASP A 23 -40.16 -7.34 2.94
C ASP A 23 -40.30 -6.62 4.29
N SER A 24 -40.37 -5.28 4.30
CA SER A 24 -41.02 -4.42 5.31
C SER A 24 -40.54 -2.98 5.17
N GLU A 25 -41.35 -2.08 4.62
CA GLU A 25 -41.28 -0.60 4.78
C GLU A 25 -39.89 0.11 4.73
N ALA A 26 -38.85 -0.54 4.22
CA ALA A 26 -37.47 -0.07 4.13
C ALA A 26 -37.12 0.41 2.71
N GLY A 27 -38.10 0.42 1.80
CA GLY A 27 -37.99 0.92 0.43
C GLY A 27 -37.68 2.42 0.31
N THR A 28 -37.45 3.11 1.44
CA THR A 28 -37.24 4.57 1.50
C THR A 28 -35.82 4.96 1.94
N ARG A 29 -34.86 4.02 2.03
CA ARG A 29 -33.52 4.31 2.60
C ARG A 29 -32.40 4.53 1.59
N PHE A 30 -32.63 4.27 0.30
CA PHE A 30 -31.61 4.43 -0.74
C PHE A 30 -32.15 5.33 -1.85
N THR A 31 -31.43 6.42 -2.12
CA THR A 31 -31.68 7.27 -3.30
C THR A 31 -31.02 6.64 -4.52
N ASP A 32 -31.40 7.05 -5.74
CA ASP A 32 -30.76 6.56 -6.98
C ASP A 32 -29.22 6.73 -6.97
N ASN A 33 -28.73 7.77 -6.27
CA ASN A 33 -27.30 8.02 -6.09
C ASN A 33 -26.63 7.03 -5.13
N ASP A 34 -27.38 6.41 -4.21
CA ASP A 34 -26.86 5.37 -3.31
C ASP A 34 -26.80 4.01 -4.00
N ILE A 35 -27.44 3.87 -5.17
CA ILE A 35 -27.55 2.62 -5.92
C ILE A 35 -26.50 2.54 -7.03
N ILE A 36 -26.19 3.65 -7.69
CA ILE A 36 -25.33 3.66 -8.89
C ILE A 36 -23.92 4.16 -8.55
N ASN A 37 -22.89 3.60 -9.21
CA ASN A 37 -21.48 3.99 -9.11
C ASN A 37 -20.90 3.93 -7.68
N GLN A 38 -21.28 2.91 -6.91
CA GLN A 38 -20.71 2.67 -5.60
C GLN A 38 -19.28 2.14 -5.73
N MET A 39 -18.38 2.64 -4.89
CA MET A 39 -17.02 2.11 -4.76
C MET A 39 -16.89 1.41 -3.41
N GLY A 40 -16.44 0.15 -3.44
CA GLY A 40 -16.34 -0.64 -2.23
C GLY A 40 -15.58 -1.94 -2.46
N PHE A 41 -15.96 -2.98 -1.73
CA PHE A 41 -15.34 -4.30 -1.83
C PHE A 41 -16.40 -5.39 -1.99
N LEU A 42 -16.02 -6.50 -2.62
CA LEU A 42 -16.85 -7.70 -2.64
C LEU A 42 -16.83 -8.37 -1.26
N ALA A 43 -18.00 -8.49 -0.62
CA ALA A 43 -18.12 -9.02 0.73
C ALA A 43 -17.52 -10.43 0.89
N GLN A 44 -17.66 -11.28 -0.13
CA GLN A 44 -17.11 -12.64 -0.18
C GLN A 44 -15.58 -12.65 -0.20
N ASP A 45 -14.95 -11.66 -0.84
CA ASP A 45 -13.50 -11.55 -0.86
C ASP A 45 -12.97 -10.97 0.45
N VAL A 46 -13.65 -9.97 1.00
CA VAL A 46 -13.34 -9.45 2.35
C VAL A 46 -13.50 -10.57 3.38
N GLN A 47 -14.51 -11.43 3.27
CA GLN A 47 -14.75 -12.51 4.23
C GLN A 47 -13.59 -13.50 4.33
N LYS A 48 -12.89 -13.76 3.22
CA LYS A 48 -11.71 -14.64 3.19
C LYS A 48 -10.55 -14.08 4.01
N ILE A 49 -10.45 -12.75 4.12
CA ILE A 49 -9.30 -12.05 4.70
C ILE A 49 -9.62 -11.52 6.12
N PHE A 50 -10.82 -10.95 6.26
CA PHE A 50 -11.37 -10.31 7.46
C PHE A 50 -12.81 -10.79 7.73
N PRO A 51 -13.02 -12.07 8.11
CA PRO A 51 -14.35 -12.64 8.31
C PRO A 51 -15.18 -11.89 9.35
N GLN A 52 -14.54 -11.27 10.35
CA GLN A 52 -15.20 -10.48 11.38
C GLN A 52 -15.85 -9.18 10.87
N LEU A 53 -15.50 -8.74 9.66
CA LEU A 53 -16.04 -7.54 9.03
C LEU A 53 -17.22 -7.83 8.11
N VAL A 54 -17.64 -9.10 8.00
CA VAL A 54 -18.69 -9.54 7.10
C VAL A 54 -19.81 -10.20 7.90
N LYS A 55 -21.04 -9.79 7.63
CA LYS A 55 -22.24 -10.35 8.26
C LYS A 55 -23.36 -10.47 7.23
N PRO A 56 -24.28 -11.45 7.36
CA PRO A 56 -25.46 -11.46 6.52
C PRO A 56 -26.32 -10.21 6.80
N LEU A 57 -27.13 -9.79 5.82
CA LEU A 57 -28.02 -8.62 5.91
C LEU A 57 -29.05 -8.81 7.03
N ASP A 58 -29.60 -10.02 7.15
CA ASP A 58 -30.47 -10.50 8.23
C ASP A 58 -30.19 -12.01 8.47
N GLU A 59 -30.84 -12.65 9.44
CA GLU A 59 -30.55 -14.05 9.81
C GLU A 59 -30.84 -15.07 8.70
N GLU A 60 -31.72 -14.75 7.75
CA GLU A 60 -32.18 -15.66 6.69
C GLU A 60 -31.67 -15.27 5.29
N SER A 61 -31.05 -14.10 5.15
CA SER A 61 -30.59 -13.54 3.87
C SER A 61 -29.31 -14.20 3.34
N ASP A 62 -29.29 -14.42 2.03
CA ASP A 62 -28.11 -14.83 1.26
C ASP A 62 -27.16 -13.66 0.96
N VAL A 63 -27.55 -12.43 1.31
CA VAL A 63 -26.79 -11.20 1.03
C VAL A 63 -25.82 -10.91 2.18
N LEU A 64 -24.54 -10.77 1.85
CA LEU A 64 -23.49 -10.37 2.79
C LEU A 64 -23.26 -8.86 2.77
N THR A 65 -23.11 -8.27 3.95
CA THR A 65 -22.84 -6.86 4.20
C THR A 65 -21.48 -6.66 4.84
N LEU A 66 -20.95 -5.44 4.72
CA LEU A 66 -19.63 -5.06 5.22
C LEU A 66 -19.70 -4.07 6.38
N GLY A 67 -18.99 -4.38 7.45
CA GLY A 67 -18.72 -3.46 8.56
C GLY A 67 -17.52 -2.55 8.27
N TYR A 68 -17.68 -1.57 7.39
CA TYR A 68 -16.60 -0.66 6.97
C TYR A 68 -15.89 0.07 8.12
N SER A 69 -16.60 0.38 9.21
CA SER A 69 -16.00 1.00 10.39
C SER A 69 -14.89 0.16 11.01
N GLY A 70 -14.98 -1.17 10.93
CA GLY A 70 -13.96 -2.08 11.41
C GLY A 70 -12.68 -2.11 10.55
N LEU A 71 -12.73 -1.59 9.32
CA LEU A 71 -11.52 -1.42 8.50
C LEU A 71 -10.65 -0.27 9.00
N ILE A 72 -11.21 0.76 9.62
CA ILE A 72 -10.47 1.96 10.08
C ILE A 72 -9.26 1.60 10.96
N PRO A 73 -9.41 0.86 12.09
CA PRO A 73 -8.27 0.51 12.92
C PRO A 73 -7.25 -0.38 12.19
N VAL A 74 -7.72 -1.25 11.28
CA VAL A 74 -6.83 -2.10 10.48
C VAL A 74 -6.01 -1.25 9.52
N MET A 75 -6.63 -0.29 8.84
CA MET A 75 -5.98 0.67 7.93
C MET A 75 -4.95 1.53 8.68
N ILE A 76 -5.30 2.06 9.85
CA ILE A 76 -4.35 2.81 10.70
C ILE A 76 -3.14 1.95 11.04
N LYS A 77 -3.35 0.69 11.44
CA LYS A 77 -2.24 -0.24 11.71
C LYS A 77 -1.41 -0.51 10.47
N GLY A 78 -2.04 -0.67 9.31
CA GLY A 78 -1.36 -0.81 8.03
C GLY A 78 -0.50 0.40 7.67
N MET A 79 -1.00 1.62 7.88
CA MET A 79 -0.25 2.86 7.66
C MET A 79 0.96 2.98 8.60
N GLN A 80 0.82 2.59 9.87
CA GLN A 80 1.93 2.54 10.81
C GLN A 80 3.02 1.56 10.35
N GLU A 81 2.63 0.35 9.96
CA GLU A 81 3.55 -0.65 9.41
C GLU A 81 4.22 -0.15 8.12
N GLN A 82 3.48 0.58 7.27
CA GLN A 82 4.04 1.22 6.08
C GLN A 82 5.09 2.29 6.43
N GLN A 83 4.83 3.11 7.46
CA GLN A 83 5.78 4.14 7.90
C GLN A 83 7.09 3.51 8.39
N GLU A 84 7.02 2.42 9.17
CA GLU A 84 8.21 1.69 9.62
C GLU A 84 9.05 1.14 8.45
N ILE A 85 8.41 0.70 7.37
CA ILE A 85 9.10 0.25 6.14
C ILE A 85 9.75 1.44 5.43
N ILE A 86 9.04 2.56 5.31
CA ILE A 86 9.55 3.78 4.67
C ILE A 86 10.77 4.31 5.42
N ASP A 87 10.71 4.39 6.75
CA ASP A 87 11.81 4.89 7.57
C ASP A 87 13.08 4.04 7.41
N ARG A 88 12.91 2.71 7.33
CA ARG A 88 14.02 1.78 7.07
C ARG A 88 14.63 1.99 5.68
N LEU A 89 13.78 2.14 4.66
CA LEU A 89 14.25 2.38 3.29
C LEU A 89 14.98 3.73 3.16
N ILE A 90 14.52 4.77 3.88
CA ILE A 90 15.21 6.06 3.93
C ILE A 90 16.59 5.90 4.56
N GLN A 91 16.68 5.22 5.71
CA GLN A 91 17.96 4.97 6.37
C GLN A 91 18.94 4.22 5.45
N GLU A 92 18.51 3.13 4.84
CA GLU A 92 19.34 2.35 3.91
C GLU A 92 19.79 3.20 2.71
N ASN A 93 18.91 4.06 2.19
CA ASN A 93 19.24 4.97 1.10
C ASN A 93 20.32 5.99 1.49
N ASP A 94 20.25 6.53 2.70
CA ASP A 94 21.23 7.50 3.22
C ASP A 94 22.59 6.85 3.49
N GLU A 95 22.61 5.62 3.99
CA GLU A 95 23.81 4.81 4.14
C GLU A 95 24.47 4.54 2.77
N LEU A 96 23.67 4.13 1.77
CA LEU A 96 24.14 3.89 0.40
C LEU A 96 24.69 5.18 -0.25
N LYS A 97 24.03 6.33 -0.08
CA LYS A 97 24.51 7.63 -0.57
C LYS A 97 25.85 8.03 0.06
N SER A 98 25.99 7.78 1.36
CA SER A 98 27.22 8.06 2.10
C SER A 98 28.37 7.16 1.62
N ALA A 99 28.11 5.87 1.43
CA ALA A 99 29.07 4.93 0.87
C ALA A 99 29.50 5.33 -0.56
N ASN A 100 28.55 5.70 -1.42
CA ASN A 100 28.84 6.17 -2.78
C ASN A 100 29.71 7.42 -2.80
N SER A 101 29.41 8.39 -1.93
CA SER A 101 30.22 9.61 -1.78
C SER A 101 31.66 9.29 -1.36
N ASN A 102 31.84 8.35 -0.44
CA ASN A 102 33.16 7.91 0.00
C ASN A 102 33.93 7.22 -1.14
N LEU A 103 33.28 6.29 -1.85
CA LEU A 103 33.87 5.62 -3.01
C LEU A 103 34.31 6.62 -4.09
N LEU A 104 33.48 7.63 -4.37
CA LEU A 104 33.83 8.68 -5.33
C LEU A 104 35.08 9.46 -4.90
N ASN A 105 35.20 9.80 -3.61
CA ASN A 105 36.39 10.45 -3.07
C ASN A 105 37.64 9.56 -3.18
N GLN A 106 37.51 8.26 -2.91
CA GLN A 106 38.62 7.31 -3.07
C GLN A 106 39.06 7.20 -4.53
N ILE A 107 38.11 7.12 -5.46
CA ILE A 107 38.38 7.10 -6.91
C ILE A 107 39.15 8.35 -7.33
N ASN A 108 38.68 9.53 -6.90
CA ASN A 108 39.36 10.80 -7.20
C ASN A 108 40.78 10.85 -6.62
N ALA A 109 40.98 10.36 -5.41
CA ALA A 109 42.30 10.32 -4.78
C ALA A 109 43.26 9.38 -5.52
N ILE A 110 42.79 8.22 -5.97
CA ILE A 110 43.57 7.27 -6.79
C ILE A 110 43.91 7.90 -8.14
N HIS A 111 42.94 8.53 -8.80
CA HIS A 111 43.14 9.21 -10.07
C HIS A 111 44.24 10.28 -9.99
N ASN A 112 44.20 11.12 -8.95
CA ASN A 112 45.22 12.15 -8.75
C ASN A 112 46.62 11.57 -8.49
N LYS A 113 46.72 10.47 -7.73
CA LYS A 113 48.00 9.78 -7.53
C LYS A 113 48.54 9.19 -8.83
N LEU A 114 47.66 8.61 -9.66
CA LEU A 114 48.05 8.08 -10.97
C LEU A 114 48.60 9.18 -11.88
N LEU A 115 47.90 10.31 -11.98
CA LEU A 115 48.38 11.48 -12.76
C LEU A 115 49.74 11.99 -12.27
N GLN A 116 49.99 11.97 -10.96
CA GLN A 116 51.26 12.39 -10.40
C GLN A 116 52.38 11.40 -10.78
N MET A 117 52.13 10.10 -10.65
CA MET A 117 53.10 9.06 -11.06
C MET A 117 53.43 9.13 -12.55
N GLU A 118 52.43 9.35 -13.42
CA GLU A 118 52.64 9.51 -14.86
C GLU A 118 53.56 10.70 -15.18
N LYS A 119 53.41 11.82 -14.47
CA LYS A 119 54.30 12.98 -14.61
C LYS A 119 55.73 12.70 -14.17
N GLU A 120 55.90 11.96 -13.08
CA GLU A 120 57.21 11.59 -12.55
C GLU A 120 57.97 10.65 -13.51
N ILE A 121 57.28 9.67 -14.09
CA ILE A 121 57.86 8.76 -15.11
C ILE A 121 58.28 9.56 -16.34
N ALA A 122 57.41 10.43 -16.87
CA ALA A 122 57.73 11.25 -18.04
C ALA A 122 58.89 12.24 -17.82
N ALA A 123 59.19 12.60 -16.57
CA ALA A 123 60.33 13.43 -16.22
C ALA A 123 61.65 12.64 -16.12
N PHE A 124 61.58 11.34 -15.81
CA PHE A 124 62.77 10.47 -15.72
C PHE A 124 63.28 10.03 -17.10
N ASP A 125 62.40 9.91 -18.09
CA ASP A 125 62.75 9.53 -19.48
C ASP A 125 63.35 10.69 -20.31
N ARG A 126 63.57 11.88 -19.71
CA ARG A 126 64.17 13.07 -20.34
C ARG A 126 65.59 13.32 -19.86
#